data_AF-A0A2A2GW10-F1
#
_entry.id   AF-A0A2A2GW10-F1
#
_cell.length_a   1.000
_cell.length_b   1.000
_cell.length_c   1.000
_cell.angle_alpha   90.00
_cell.angle_beta   90.00
_cell.angle_gamma   90.00
#
_symmetry.space_group_name_H-M   'P 1'
#
loop_
_entity.id
_entity.type
_entity.pdbx_description
1 polymer ?
#
loop_
_entity_poly.entity_id
_entity_poly.type
_entity_poly.pdbx_seq_one_letter_code
_entity_poly.pdbx_strand_id
1 'polypeptide(L)'
;MKFSFFISIGIFSLSFFVNNSYSATKLYYPLDSSNNGKKYLNNSIFIQIFKEERVLELYTKNEKGLFSLFKSYPICNFSGGLGPKKRQGDLKSPEGFYRITRSQLKPDSKYYRAFNLGFPNKYDQAHGYTGAYLMVHGGCKSIGCYAMTDRYINEIYRYVENALQNGQYEIQVNIYPFKMTSNNMNRHRNSRYYTFWRQLQPAYEYFTKTNQLPVINIQQGQYLVNKFPNHQSSPAKADERLQYALTKME
;
A
#
# COMPACT_ATOMS: atom_id res chain seq x y z
N MET A 1 -48.64 -0.43 -66.97
CA MET A 1 -47.19 -0.18 -67.11
C MET A 1 -46.59 0.24 -65.77
N LYS A 2 -45.87 -0.69 -65.15
CA LYS A 2 -44.60 -0.53 -64.40
C LYS A 2 -44.45 -1.78 -63.53
N PHE A 3 -43.85 -2.80 -64.14
CA PHE A 3 -43.28 -3.95 -63.44
C PHE A 3 -42.00 -3.48 -62.71
N SER A 4 -41.80 -3.92 -61.49
CA SER A 4 -40.48 -3.97 -60.87
C SER A 4 -40.38 -5.24 -60.04
N PHE A 5 -39.67 -6.20 -60.62
CA PHE A 5 -39.10 -7.36 -59.96
C PHE A 5 -38.01 -6.90 -58.99
N PHE A 6 -37.99 -7.42 -57.76
CA PHE A 6 -36.76 -7.56 -57.01
C PHE A 6 -36.69 -8.91 -56.28
N ILE A 7 -35.48 -9.43 -56.29
CA ILE A 7 -35.05 -10.81 -56.11
C ILE A 7 -34.93 -11.17 -54.63
N SER A 8 -35.34 -12.39 -54.30
CA SER A 8 -35.10 -13.07 -53.02
C SER A 8 -33.62 -13.42 -52.83
N ILE A 9 -33.01 -13.06 -51.70
CA ILE A 9 -31.89 -13.82 -51.10
C ILE A 9 -32.05 -13.79 -49.58
N GLY A 10 -32.31 -14.96 -48.98
CA GLY A 10 -32.35 -15.15 -47.54
C GLY A 10 -30.97 -15.02 -46.92
N ILE A 11 -30.85 -14.25 -45.85
CA ILE A 11 -29.64 -14.15 -45.04
C ILE A 11 -29.82 -15.08 -43.84
N PHE A 12 -29.17 -16.24 -43.92
CA PHE A 12 -28.95 -17.14 -42.79
C PHE A 12 -28.05 -16.42 -41.78
N SER A 13 -28.60 -16.01 -40.63
CA SER A 13 -27.81 -15.48 -39.52
C SER A 13 -27.04 -16.62 -38.85
N LEU A 14 -25.80 -16.85 -39.30
CA LEU A 14 -24.87 -17.76 -38.66
C LEU A 14 -24.48 -17.17 -37.29
N SER A 15 -25.10 -17.66 -36.23
CA SER A 15 -24.73 -17.32 -34.86
C SER A 15 -23.39 -17.98 -34.55
N PHE A 16 -22.29 -17.23 -34.65
CA PHE A 16 -21.00 -17.65 -34.11
C PHE A 16 -21.06 -17.62 -32.59
N PHE A 17 -21.42 -18.75 -31.98
CA PHE A 17 -21.14 -19.00 -30.57
C PHE A 17 -19.64 -19.23 -30.42
N VAL A 18 -18.91 -18.19 -30.01
CA VAL A 18 -17.54 -18.34 -29.52
C VAL A 18 -17.62 -18.97 -28.12
N ASN A 19 -17.58 -20.30 -28.07
CA ASN A 19 -17.35 -21.04 -26.84
C ASN A 19 -15.89 -20.86 -26.41
N ASN A 20 -15.63 -19.80 -25.66
CA ASN A 20 -14.33 -19.61 -25.03
C ASN A 20 -14.31 -20.33 -23.68
N SER A 21 -14.18 -21.64 -23.73
CA SER A 21 -13.89 -22.47 -22.56
C SER A 21 -12.46 -22.19 -22.12
N TYR A 22 -12.26 -21.16 -21.30
CA TYR A 22 -10.99 -20.95 -20.59
C TYR A 22 -10.83 -22.06 -19.54
N SER A 23 -10.26 -23.18 -19.99
CA SER A 23 -9.75 -24.21 -19.10
C SER A 23 -8.59 -23.61 -18.29
N ALA A 24 -8.85 -23.40 -17.00
CA ALA A 24 -7.87 -22.90 -16.05
C ALA A 24 -6.84 -24.01 -15.73
N THR A 25 -5.95 -24.29 -16.70
CA THR A 25 -4.76 -25.08 -16.47
C THR A 25 -3.77 -24.26 -15.64
N LYS A 26 -3.90 -24.43 -14.32
CA LYS A 26 -2.86 -24.42 -13.28
C LYS A 26 -1.42 -24.09 -13.77
N LEU A 27 -1.15 -22.82 -14.07
CA LEU A 27 0.22 -22.32 -14.19
C LEU A 27 0.69 -21.86 -12.81
N TYR A 28 1.15 -22.82 -12.01
CA TYR A 28 2.03 -22.57 -10.88
C TYR A 28 3.36 -22.08 -11.46
N TYR A 29 3.54 -20.75 -11.55
CA TYR A 29 4.87 -20.19 -11.75
C TYR A 29 5.61 -20.30 -10.41
N PRO A 30 6.72 -21.05 -10.33
CA PRO A 30 7.61 -20.95 -9.20
C PRO A 30 8.02 -19.48 -9.04
N LEU A 31 8.21 -19.04 -7.80
CA LEU A 31 9.01 -17.84 -7.54
C LEU A 31 10.24 -17.88 -8.42
N ASP A 32 10.68 -16.73 -8.94
CA ASP A 32 11.95 -16.63 -9.63
C ASP A 32 13.03 -17.34 -8.79
N SER A 33 13.43 -18.53 -9.26
CA SER A 33 14.43 -19.40 -8.64
C SER A 33 15.85 -18.89 -8.89
N SER A 34 16.00 -17.73 -9.54
CA SER A 34 17.27 -17.04 -9.55
C SER A 34 17.72 -16.76 -8.12
N ASN A 35 19.04 -16.84 -7.87
CA ASN A 35 19.62 -16.52 -6.57
C ASN A 35 19.20 -15.12 -6.04
N ASN A 36 18.75 -14.24 -6.94
CA ASN A 36 18.26 -12.92 -6.60
C ASN A 36 16.89 -12.99 -5.88
N GLY A 37 15.93 -13.79 -6.34
CA GLY A 37 14.61 -13.91 -5.71
C GLY A 37 14.68 -14.39 -4.26
N LYS A 38 15.56 -15.36 -3.97
CA LYS A 38 15.84 -15.82 -2.59
C LYS A 38 16.59 -14.77 -1.77
N LYS A 39 17.54 -14.03 -2.37
CA LYS A 39 18.29 -12.96 -1.69
C LYS A 39 17.36 -11.89 -1.10
N TYR A 40 16.28 -11.52 -1.79
CA TYR A 40 15.38 -10.46 -1.34
C TYR A 40 14.31 -10.90 -0.32
N LEU A 41 14.10 -12.21 -0.13
CA LEU A 41 13.14 -12.71 0.89
C LEU A 41 13.60 -12.40 2.33
N ASN A 42 14.89 -12.15 2.52
CA ASN A 42 15.46 -11.86 3.84
C ASN A 42 15.65 -10.36 4.10
N ASN A 43 15.34 -9.51 3.12
CA ASN A 43 15.52 -8.07 3.27
C ASN A 43 14.30 -7.45 3.97
N SER A 44 14.53 -6.38 4.73
CA SER A 44 13.42 -5.57 5.23
C SER A 44 12.64 -4.97 4.07
N ILE A 45 11.31 -4.96 4.17
CA ILE A 45 10.42 -4.44 3.14
C ILE A 45 9.62 -3.23 3.60
N PHE A 46 9.13 -2.49 2.61
CA PHE A 46 8.22 -1.36 2.75
C PHE A 46 7.20 -1.41 1.62
N ILE A 47 5.97 -0.96 1.88
CA ILE A 47 4.89 -0.99 0.88
C ILE A 47 4.34 0.42 0.67
N GLN A 48 4.15 0.79 -0.60
CA GLN A 48 3.29 1.90 -0.99
C GLN A 48 2.05 1.40 -1.72
N ILE A 49 0.91 2.03 -1.48
CA ILE A 49 -0.32 1.79 -2.21
C ILE A 49 -0.79 3.12 -2.79
N PHE A 50 -1.08 3.13 -4.09
CA PHE A 50 -1.65 4.29 -4.77
C PHE A 50 -3.00 3.93 -5.35
N LYS A 51 -4.04 4.65 -4.91
CA LYS A 51 -5.42 4.34 -5.28
C LYS A 51 -5.74 4.69 -6.72
N GLU A 52 -5.36 5.89 -7.18
CA GLU A 52 -5.64 6.35 -8.54
C GLU A 52 -4.96 5.45 -9.58
N GLU A 53 -3.69 5.13 -9.37
CA GLU A 53 -2.91 4.23 -10.22
C GLU A 53 -3.28 2.75 -10.05
N ARG A 54 -4.11 2.42 -9.04
CA ARG A 54 -4.48 1.04 -8.68
C ARG A 54 -3.26 0.13 -8.56
N VAL A 55 -2.23 0.56 -7.83
CA VAL A 55 -0.98 -0.19 -7.72
C VAL A 55 -0.49 -0.28 -6.28
N LEU A 56 -0.03 -1.47 -5.91
CA LEU A 56 0.75 -1.73 -4.70
C LEU A 56 2.21 -1.91 -5.12
N GLU A 57 3.10 -1.09 -4.59
CA GLU A 57 4.54 -1.14 -4.83
C GLU A 57 5.23 -1.70 -3.58
N LEU A 58 6.02 -2.76 -3.76
CA LEU A 58 6.84 -3.40 -2.74
C LEU A 58 8.29 -2.96 -2.94
N TYR A 59 8.89 -2.47 -1.86
CA TYR A 59 10.27 -2.00 -1.82
C TYR A 59 11.10 -2.88 -0.90
N THR A 60 12.37 -3.10 -1.24
CA THR A 60 13.34 -3.84 -0.42
C THR A 60 14.47 -2.93 0.03
N LYS A 61 14.89 -3.06 1.29
CA LYS A 61 16.02 -2.33 1.86
C LYS A 61 17.33 -3.03 1.49
N ASN A 62 18.30 -2.26 1.00
CA ASN A 62 19.66 -2.76 0.77
C ASN A 62 20.54 -2.62 2.03
N GLU A 63 21.79 -3.09 1.96
CA GLU A 63 22.75 -3.05 3.06
C GLU A 63 23.09 -1.61 3.52
N LYS A 64 22.98 -0.62 2.63
CA LYS A 64 23.16 0.82 2.95
C LYS A 64 21.91 1.43 3.60
N GLY A 65 20.88 0.63 3.82
CA GLY A 65 19.63 1.03 4.43
C GLY A 65 18.67 1.80 3.50
N LEU A 66 18.92 1.81 2.20
CA LEU A 66 18.09 2.48 1.20
C LEU A 66 17.08 1.51 0.59
N PHE A 67 15.85 1.97 0.38
CA PHE A 67 14.78 1.21 -0.25
C PHE A 67 14.78 1.41 -1.76
N SER A 68 14.73 0.32 -2.52
CA SER A 68 14.51 0.36 -3.96
C SER A 68 13.22 -0.37 -4.32
N LEU A 69 12.52 0.10 -5.35
CA LEU A 69 11.35 -0.59 -5.87
C LEU A 69 11.78 -2.01 -6.29
N PHE A 70 11.16 -3.01 -5.67
CA PHE A 70 11.38 -4.40 -6.01
C PHE A 70 10.34 -4.88 -7.00
N LYS A 71 9.05 -4.61 -6.72
CA LYS A 71 7.96 -5.04 -7.60
C LYS A 71 6.71 -4.19 -7.45
N SER A 72 5.94 -4.10 -8.53
CA SER A 72 4.64 -3.43 -8.57
C SER A 72 3.54 -4.43 -8.93
N TYR A 73 2.43 -4.37 -8.21
CA TYR A 73 1.29 -5.27 -8.34
C TYR A 73 0.03 -4.47 -8.63
N PRO A 74 -0.66 -4.72 -9.75
CA PRO A 74 -1.99 -4.15 -9.99
C PRO A 74 -2.99 -4.57 -8.90
N ILE A 75 -3.71 -3.59 -8.37
CA ILE A 75 -4.80 -3.77 -7.42
C ILE A 75 -6.05 -4.10 -8.21
N CYS A 76 -6.66 -5.24 -7.91
CA CYS A 76 -7.87 -5.68 -8.59
C CYS A 76 -9.05 -4.75 -8.24
N ASN A 77 -9.23 -4.49 -6.94
CA ASN A 77 -10.29 -3.61 -6.49
C ASN A 77 -9.99 -2.93 -5.15
N PHE A 78 -10.55 -1.74 -4.95
CA PHE A 78 -10.64 -1.03 -3.68
C PHE A 78 -11.93 -0.20 -3.66
N SER A 79 -12.44 0.13 -2.48
CA SER A 79 -13.78 0.73 -2.37
C SER A 79 -13.72 2.22 -1.98
N GLY A 80 -14.76 2.97 -2.38
CA GLY A 80 -15.01 4.32 -1.89
C GLY A 80 -14.13 5.45 -2.46
N GLY A 81 -13.36 5.19 -3.52
CA GLY A 81 -12.57 6.21 -4.23
C GLY A 81 -11.47 6.87 -3.38
N LEU A 82 -11.01 8.05 -3.83
CA LEU A 82 -9.96 8.83 -3.16
C LEU A 82 -10.47 9.53 -1.89
N GLY A 83 -9.60 9.73 -0.91
CA GLY A 83 -9.85 10.22 0.44
C GLY A 83 -9.72 9.14 1.52
N PRO A 84 -9.63 9.54 2.80
CA PRO A 84 -9.52 8.62 3.93
C PRO A 84 -10.87 7.96 4.27
N LYS A 85 -10.80 6.74 4.81
CA LYS A 85 -11.90 6.09 5.53
C LYS A 85 -12.15 6.85 6.84
N LYS A 86 -13.41 7.06 7.22
CA LYS A 86 -13.76 7.79 8.45
C LYS A 86 -14.72 7.05 9.37
N ARG A 87 -15.58 6.18 8.86
CA ARG A 87 -16.63 5.55 9.67
C ARG A 87 -16.83 4.09 9.28
N GLN A 88 -17.31 3.28 10.23
CA GLN A 88 -17.77 1.93 9.93
C GLN A 88 -18.89 1.99 8.89
N GLY A 89 -18.85 1.11 7.89
CA GLY A 89 -19.87 1.05 6.83
C GLY A 89 -19.76 2.11 5.73
N ASP A 90 -18.78 3.03 5.75
CA ASP A 90 -18.58 4.02 4.67
C ASP A 90 -18.04 3.44 3.35
N LEU A 91 -17.87 2.11 3.29
CA LEU A 91 -17.37 1.32 2.15
C LEU A 91 -16.11 1.91 1.51
N LYS A 92 -15.21 2.47 2.32
CA LYS A 92 -14.03 3.19 1.85
C LYS A 92 -12.74 2.54 2.33
N SER A 93 -11.79 2.40 1.41
CA SER A 93 -10.43 2.00 1.76
C SER A 93 -9.66 3.17 2.39
N PRO A 94 -8.81 2.93 3.40
CA PRO A 94 -8.10 3.97 4.11
C PRO A 94 -7.07 4.71 3.23
N GLU A 95 -6.60 5.86 3.70
CA GLU A 95 -5.40 6.55 3.23
C GLU A 95 -4.61 6.97 4.47
N GLY A 96 -3.29 7.09 4.38
CA GLY A 96 -2.42 7.41 5.51
C GLY A 96 -1.31 6.40 5.73
N PHE A 97 -0.79 6.36 6.96
CA PHE A 97 0.40 5.61 7.32
C PHE A 97 0.07 4.49 8.31
N TYR A 98 0.35 3.25 7.91
CA TYR A 98 -0.07 2.05 8.62
C TYR A 98 1.12 1.13 8.87
N ARG A 99 0.93 0.16 9.76
CA ARG A 99 1.96 -0.78 10.17
C ARG A 99 1.38 -2.18 10.26
N ILE A 100 2.12 -3.14 9.72
CA ILE A 100 1.80 -4.56 9.79
C ILE A 100 2.80 -5.25 10.70
N THR A 101 2.29 -6.02 11.65
CA THR A 101 3.05 -6.88 12.56
C THR A 101 2.64 -8.34 12.33
N ARG A 102 3.37 -9.29 12.94
CA ARG A 102 3.09 -10.72 12.82
C ARG A 102 1.64 -11.09 13.19
N SER A 103 1.06 -10.45 14.21
CA SER A 103 -0.31 -10.74 14.67
C SER A 103 -1.39 -10.30 13.67
N GLN A 104 -1.03 -9.46 12.70
CA GLN A 104 -1.94 -8.98 11.66
C GLN A 104 -1.98 -9.90 10.42
N LEU A 105 -1.14 -10.93 10.36
CA LEU A 105 -1.17 -11.93 9.30
C LEU A 105 -2.41 -12.83 9.42
N LYS A 106 -3.03 -13.14 8.28
CA LYS A 106 -4.20 -14.03 8.14
C LYS A 106 -3.94 -15.04 7.02
N PRO A 107 -3.17 -16.11 7.28
CA PRO A 107 -2.89 -17.16 6.31
C PRO A 107 -4.14 -17.99 5.97
N ASP A 108 -5.10 -18.04 6.88
CA ASP A 108 -6.37 -18.78 6.82
C ASP A 108 -7.55 -17.91 6.36
N SER A 109 -7.26 -16.80 5.66
CA SER A 109 -8.28 -15.89 5.16
C SER A 109 -9.26 -16.62 4.23
N LYS A 110 -10.57 -16.32 4.36
CA LYS A 110 -11.61 -16.76 3.41
C LYS A 110 -11.39 -16.24 1.99
N TYR A 111 -10.48 -15.28 1.81
CA TYR A 111 -10.04 -14.73 0.53
C TYR A 111 -8.61 -15.19 0.18
N TYR A 112 -8.32 -16.49 0.36
CA TYR A 112 -7.02 -17.15 0.17
C TYR A 112 -5.92 -16.74 1.16
N ARG A 113 -5.40 -15.51 1.09
CA ARG A 113 -4.42 -14.96 2.04
C ARG A 113 -4.73 -13.50 2.31
N ALA A 114 -4.43 -13.02 3.51
CA ALA A 114 -4.62 -11.61 3.83
C ALA A 114 -3.69 -11.13 4.94
N PHE A 115 -3.54 -9.81 5.06
CA PHE A 115 -3.01 -9.17 6.26
C PHE A 115 -3.79 -7.89 6.57
N ASN A 116 -3.94 -7.60 7.85
CA ASN A 116 -4.66 -6.42 8.34
C ASN A 116 -3.74 -5.19 8.34
N LEU A 117 -4.20 -4.07 7.79
CA LEU A 117 -3.47 -2.80 7.77
C LEU A 117 -3.35 -2.16 9.15
N GLY A 118 -4.17 -2.55 10.13
CA GLY A 118 -4.15 -1.94 11.47
C GLY A 118 -4.87 -0.59 11.52
N PHE A 119 -5.86 -0.39 10.64
CA PHE A 119 -6.84 0.70 10.79
C PHE A 119 -7.77 0.40 11.99
N PRO A 120 -8.08 1.39 12.84
CA PRO A 120 -7.64 2.79 12.78
C PRO A 120 -6.25 2.99 13.39
N ASN A 121 -5.38 3.77 12.72
CA ASN A 121 -4.08 4.17 13.26
C ASN A 121 -4.23 5.33 14.28
N LYS A 122 -3.12 5.86 14.81
CA LYS A 122 -3.17 7.00 15.78
C LYS A 122 -3.83 8.26 15.21
N TYR A 123 -3.63 8.58 13.93
CA TYR A 123 -4.29 9.70 13.27
C TYR A 123 -5.80 9.48 13.23
N ASP A 124 -6.22 8.30 12.77
CA ASP A 124 -7.62 7.92 12.65
C ASP A 124 -8.33 7.98 14.01
N GLN A 125 -7.69 7.43 15.05
CA GLN A 125 -8.20 7.46 16.43
C GLN A 125 -8.34 8.89 16.96
N ALA A 126 -7.36 9.77 16.71
CA ALA A 126 -7.41 11.17 17.13
C ALA A 126 -8.57 11.97 16.48
N HIS A 127 -9.10 11.49 15.35
CA HIS A 127 -10.27 12.09 14.68
C HIS A 127 -11.58 11.34 14.95
N GLY A 128 -11.56 10.36 15.85
CA GLY A 128 -12.73 9.52 16.14
C GLY A 128 -13.17 8.67 14.96
N TYR A 129 -12.26 8.32 14.04
CA TYR A 129 -12.60 7.46 12.92
C TYR A 129 -12.85 6.04 13.41
N THR A 130 -13.88 5.40 12.84
CA THR A 130 -14.34 4.08 13.28
C THR A 130 -14.28 3.03 12.18
N GLY A 131 -14.25 1.78 12.61
CA GLY A 131 -14.18 0.60 11.76
C GLY A 131 -12.98 -0.27 12.08
N ALA A 132 -12.89 -1.43 11.44
CA ALA A 132 -11.83 -2.41 11.68
C ALA A 132 -11.67 -3.33 10.47
N TYR A 133 -10.62 -4.15 10.48
CA TYR A 133 -10.38 -5.21 9.50
C TYR A 133 -10.24 -4.70 8.06
N LEU A 134 -9.47 -3.63 7.88
CA LEU A 134 -9.09 -3.15 6.56
C LEU A 134 -7.89 -3.97 6.08
N MET A 135 -8.15 -4.90 5.17
CA MET A 135 -7.18 -5.92 4.75
C MET A 135 -6.57 -5.60 3.39
N VAL A 136 -5.39 -6.14 3.14
CA VAL A 136 -4.95 -6.49 1.77
C VAL A 136 -5.12 -8.00 1.63
N HIS A 137 -5.87 -8.45 0.62
CA HIS A 137 -6.27 -9.87 0.51
C HIS A 137 -6.42 -10.36 -0.93
N GLY A 138 -6.60 -11.68 -1.10
CA GLY A 138 -6.82 -12.35 -2.39
C GLY A 138 -8.21 -12.14 -3.00
N GLY A 139 -8.43 -12.72 -4.19
CA GLY A 139 -9.64 -12.54 -4.98
C GLY A 139 -9.72 -11.19 -5.72
N CYS A 140 -10.94 -10.69 -5.94
CA CYS A 140 -11.14 -9.39 -6.60
C CYS A 140 -12.37 -8.62 -6.09
N LYS A 141 -13.09 -9.17 -5.11
CA LYS A 141 -14.24 -8.52 -4.49
C LYS A 141 -13.77 -7.76 -3.25
N SER A 142 -14.14 -6.49 -3.11
CA SER A 142 -13.78 -5.68 -1.95
C SER A 142 -14.95 -4.82 -1.47
N ILE A 143 -15.14 -4.77 -0.15
CA ILE A 143 -16.03 -3.86 0.56
C ILE A 143 -15.17 -3.10 1.60
N GLY A 144 -14.31 -2.20 1.12
CA GLY A 144 -13.42 -1.37 1.94
C GLY A 144 -11.96 -1.82 1.99
N CYS A 145 -11.64 -3.04 1.56
CA CYS A 145 -10.27 -3.58 1.56
C CYS A 145 -9.51 -3.26 0.26
N TYR A 146 -8.24 -3.67 0.18
CA TYR A 146 -7.48 -3.75 -1.07
C TYR A 146 -7.44 -5.20 -1.56
N ALA A 147 -8.24 -5.50 -2.57
CA ALA A 147 -8.28 -6.82 -3.18
C ALA A 147 -7.21 -6.94 -4.26
N MET A 148 -6.34 -7.94 -4.11
CA MET A 148 -5.32 -8.37 -5.05
C MET A 148 -5.73 -9.72 -5.60
N THR A 149 -5.32 -10.07 -6.82
CA THR A 149 -5.54 -11.45 -7.32
C THR A 149 -4.87 -12.47 -6.38
N ASP A 150 -5.38 -13.71 -6.35
CA ASP A 150 -4.79 -14.77 -5.53
C ASP A 150 -3.30 -14.98 -5.80
N ARG A 151 -2.91 -14.86 -7.08
CA ARG A 151 -1.51 -14.89 -7.50
C ARG A 151 -0.69 -13.78 -6.86
N TYR A 152 -1.16 -12.54 -6.90
CA TYR A 152 -0.41 -11.40 -6.37
C TYR A 152 -0.37 -11.40 -4.85
N ILE A 153 -1.48 -11.68 -4.17
CA ILE A 153 -1.45 -11.76 -2.70
C ILE A 153 -0.58 -12.92 -2.22
N ASN A 154 -0.51 -14.05 -2.95
CA ASN A 154 0.38 -15.15 -2.59
C ASN A 154 1.82 -14.67 -2.47
N GLU A 155 2.25 -13.87 -3.44
CA GLU A 155 3.60 -13.36 -3.51
C GLU A 155 3.84 -12.26 -2.46
N ILE A 156 2.96 -11.25 -2.40
CA ILE A 156 3.04 -10.14 -1.44
C ILE A 156 3.05 -10.69 0.00
N TYR A 157 2.12 -11.58 0.32
CA TYR A 157 2.01 -12.17 1.65
C TYR A 157 3.30 -12.90 2.01
N ARG A 158 3.91 -13.65 1.10
CA ARG A 158 5.18 -14.34 1.38
C ARG A 158 6.30 -13.35 1.70
N TYR A 159 6.42 -12.23 0.98
CA TYR A 159 7.42 -11.22 1.34
C TYR A 159 7.14 -10.61 2.72
N VAL A 160 5.89 -10.27 3.01
CA VAL A 160 5.47 -9.73 4.32
C VAL A 160 5.79 -10.73 5.44
N GLU A 161 5.39 -11.98 5.27
CA GLU A 161 5.62 -13.07 6.23
C GLU A 161 7.10 -13.31 6.46
N ASN A 162 7.90 -13.45 5.39
CA ASN A 162 9.34 -13.70 5.51
C ASN A 162 10.06 -12.52 6.18
N ALA A 163 9.78 -11.28 5.77
CA ALA A 163 10.41 -10.11 6.38
C ALA A 163 10.11 -10.05 7.89
N LEU A 164 8.85 -10.28 8.28
CA LEU A 164 8.45 -10.33 9.67
C LEU A 164 9.11 -11.49 10.41
N GLN A 165 9.18 -12.69 9.83
CA GLN A 165 9.83 -13.86 10.44
C GLN A 165 11.35 -13.64 10.62
N ASN A 166 11.99 -12.96 9.67
CA ASN A 166 13.44 -12.69 9.63
C ASN A 166 13.87 -11.44 10.42
N GLY A 167 13.05 -10.98 11.37
CA GLY A 167 13.45 -9.97 12.36
C GLY A 167 13.02 -8.53 12.06
N GLN A 168 12.34 -8.26 10.94
CA GLN A 168 11.65 -6.98 10.79
C GLN A 168 10.45 -6.94 11.74
N TYR A 169 10.49 -6.08 12.76
CA TYR A 169 9.44 -6.01 13.78
C TYR A 169 8.07 -5.57 13.23
N GLU A 170 8.08 -4.57 12.35
CA GLU A 170 6.91 -4.04 11.69
C GLU A 170 7.23 -3.63 10.24
N ILE A 171 6.26 -3.81 9.35
CA ILE A 171 6.32 -3.34 7.97
C ILE A 171 5.47 -2.09 7.85
N GLN A 172 6.08 -0.99 7.41
CA GLN A 172 5.36 0.25 7.12
C GLN A 172 4.62 0.12 5.79
N VAL A 173 3.38 0.61 5.78
CA VAL A 173 2.53 0.72 4.58
C VAL A 173 2.06 2.15 4.45
N ASN A 174 2.48 2.83 3.39
CA ASN A 174 2.01 4.17 3.08
C ASN A 174 0.95 4.11 1.99
N ILE A 175 -0.22 4.66 2.25
CA ILE A 175 -1.37 4.60 1.35
C ILE A 175 -1.72 6.01 0.91
N TYR A 176 -1.54 6.29 -0.37
CA TYR A 176 -1.75 7.60 -0.97
C TYR A 176 -2.95 7.59 -1.92
N PRO A 177 -3.62 8.74 -2.11
CA PRO A 177 -4.67 8.87 -3.12
C PRO A 177 -4.10 8.64 -4.54
N PHE A 178 -2.90 9.13 -4.81
CA PHE A 178 -2.18 9.05 -6.08
C PHE A 178 -0.68 9.24 -5.82
N LYS A 179 0.19 9.05 -6.80
CA LYS A 179 1.60 9.45 -6.68
C LYS A 179 1.68 10.95 -6.38
N MET A 180 2.16 11.35 -5.20
CA MET A 180 1.96 12.72 -4.67
C MET A 180 2.92 13.76 -5.29
N THR A 181 3.08 13.77 -6.61
CA THR A 181 3.83 14.79 -7.34
C THR A 181 3.14 16.15 -7.28
N SER A 182 3.87 17.24 -7.45
CA SER A 182 3.30 18.60 -7.49
C SER A 182 2.20 18.75 -8.54
N ASN A 183 2.37 18.12 -9.70
CA ASN A 183 1.37 18.11 -10.78
C ASN A 183 0.09 17.39 -10.36
N ASN A 184 0.21 16.22 -9.71
CA ASN A 184 -0.95 15.49 -9.21
C ASN A 184 -1.65 16.29 -8.10
N MET A 185 -0.90 16.84 -7.15
CA MET A 185 -1.48 17.70 -6.11
C MET A 185 -2.23 18.90 -6.69
N ASN A 186 -1.68 19.57 -7.71
CA ASN A 186 -2.35 20.69 -8.37
C ASN A 186 -3.61 20.26 -9.13
N ARG A 187 -3.59 19.10 -9.79
CA ARG A 187 -4.78 18.53 -10.48
C ARG A 187 -5.94 18.33 -9.51
N HIS A 188 -5.64 17.90 -8.29
CA HIS A 188 -6.66 17.59 -7.27
C HIS A 188 -6.88 18.70 -6.22
N ARG A 189 -6.39 19.93 -6.47
CA ARG A 189 -6.41 21.06 -5.52
C ARG A 189 -7.80 21.44 -4.99
N ASN A 190 -8.86 21.18 -5.76
CA ASN A 190 -10.25 21.49 -5.40
C ASN A 190 -10.96 20.36 -4.63
N SER A 191 -10.27 19.26 -4.33
CA SER A 191 -10.84 18.16 -3.57
C SER A 191 -11.12 18.56 -2.12
N ARG A 192 -12.25 18.10 -1.57
CA ARG A 192 -12.55 18.22 -0.13
C ARG A 192 -11.53 17.54 0.79
N TYR A 193 -10.70 16.65 0.23
CA TYR A 193 -9.64 15.93 0.96
C TYR A 193 -8.26 16.57 0.78
N TYR A 194 -8.15 17.67 0.05
CA TYR A 194 -6.87 18.28 -0.30
C TYR A 194 -6.04 18.65 0.94
N THR A 195 -6.68 19.19 1.98
CA THR A 195 -6.02 19.53 3.25
C THR A 195 -5.42 18.31 3.96
N PHE A 196 -6.09 17.16 3.91
CA PHE A 196 -5.57 15.89 4.41
C PHE A 196 -4.41 15.39 3.54
N TRP A 197 -4.53 15.45 2.21
CA TRP A 197 -3.47 15.04 1.28
C TRP A 197 -2.19 15.86 1.42
N ARG A 198 -2.31 17.17 1.70
CA ARG A 198 -1.16 18.02 2.02
C ARG A 198 -0.36 17.53 3.24
N GLN A 199 -0.99 16.81 4.17
CA GLN A 199 -0.29 16.21 5.31
C GLN A 199 0.47 14.92 4.92
N LEU A 200 0.04 14.22 3.88
CA LEU A 200 0.70 13.00 3.38
C LEU A 200 1.89 13.30 2.47
N GLN A 201 1.79 14.37 1.68
CA GLN A 201 2.77 14.74 0.63
C GLN A 201 4.22 14.80 1.13
N PRO A 202 4.54 15.40 2.30
CA PRO A 202 5.93 15.51 2.75
C PRO A 202 6.62 14.16 2.94
N ALA A 203 5.86 13.10 3.32
CA ALA A 203 6.41 11.77 3.49
C ALA A 203 6.76 11.12 2.15
N TYR A 204 5.87 11.29 1.16
CA TYR A 204 6.08 10.82 -0.21
C TYR A 204 7.29 11.50 -0.86
N GLU A 205 7.39 12.83 -0.75
CA GLU A 205 8.52 13.60 -1.30
C GLU A 205 9.85 13.19 -0.65
N TYR A 206 9.86 13.03 0.67
CA TYR A 206 11.05 12.60 1.39
C TYR A 206 11.54 11.23 0.91
N PHE A 207 10.64 10.25 0.86
CA PHE A 207 10.96 8.91 0.39
C PHE A 207 11.45 8.94 -1.07
N THR A 208 10.76 9.64 -1.96
CA THR A 208 11.13 9.74 -3.38
C THR A 208 12.51 10.36 -3.59
N LYS A 209 12.89 11.33 -2.74
CA LYS A 209 14.20 12.00 -2.83
C LYS A 209 15.34 11.18 -2.23
N THR A 210 15.08 10.45 -1.14
CA THR A 210 16.13 9.87 -0.29
C THR A 210 16.19 8.35 -0.31
N ASN A 211 15.14 7.70 -0.81
CA ASN A 211 14.93 6.25 -0.66
C ASN A 211 14.92 5.79 0.81
N GLN A 212 14.58 6.68 1.74
CA GLN A 212 14.47 6.40 3.17
C GLN A 212 13.08 6.74 3.69
N LEU A 213 12.66 6.03 4.73
CA LEU A 213 11.36 6.28 5.38
C LEU A 213 11.50 7.43 6.38
N PRO A 214 10.62 8.44 6.33
CA PRO A 214 10.59 9.48 7.34
C PRO A 214 9.99 8.95 8.65
N VAL A 215 10.28 9.63 9.76
CA VAL A 215 9.56 9.38 11.01
C VAL A 215 8.23 10.12 10.96
N ILE A 216 7.15 9.40 11.27
CA ILE A 216 5.79 9.92 11.20
C ILE A 216 5.21 9.95 12.61
N ASN A 217 4.86 11.15 13.06
CA ASN A 217 4.22 11.39 14.36
C ASN A 217 2.85 12.03 14.16
N ILE A 218 2.04 12.00 15.21
CA ILE A 218 0.76 12.74 15.27
C ILE A 218 0.90 13.84 16.31
N GLN A 219 0.68 15.08 15.90
CA GLN A 219 0.68 16.25 16.79
C GLN A 219 -0.56 17.08 16.51
N GLN A 220 -1.33 17.41 17.54
CA GLN A 220 -2.57 18.21 17.43
C GLN A 220 -3.54 17.68 16.34
N GLY A 221 -3.65 16.35 16.21
CA GLY A 221 -4.50 15.72 15.20
C GLY A 221 -3.98 15.88 13.77
N GLN A 222 -2.69 16.11 13.55
CA GLN A 222 -2.13 16.19 12.19
C GLN A 222 -0.90 15.28 12.06
N TYR A 223 -0.68 14.77 10.85
CA TYR A 223 0.60 14.09 10.57
C TYR A 223 1.74 15.11 10.60
N LEU A 224 2.75 14.81 11.41
CA LEU A 224 4.03 15.49 11.42
C LEU A 224 5.10 14.56 10.84
N VAL A 225 5.64 14.93 9.68
CA VAL A 225 6.66 14.16 8.97
C VAL A 225 8.03 14.74 9.31
N ASN A 226 8.81 14.02 10.11
CA ASN A 226 10.18 14.38 10.39
C ASN A 226 11.11 13.78 9.32
N LYS A 227 11.76 14.68 8.57
CA LYS A 227 12.72 14.37 7.48
C LYS A 227 14.13 14.04 8.00
N PHE A 228 14.34 14.12 9.31
CA PHE A 228 15.57 13.70 9.97
C PHE A 228 15.21 12.58 10.95
N PRO A 229 15.10 11.31 10.49
CA PRO A 229 15.05 10.18 11.41
C PRO A 229 16.30 10.27 12.29
N ASN A 230 16.12 10.56 13.59
CA ASN A 230 17.22 10.84 14.51
C ASN A 230 18.36 9.84 14.31
N HIS A 231 19.54 10.35 13.94
CA HIS A 231 20.79 9.73 14.36
C HIS A 231 20.79 9.79 15.90
N GLN A 232 20.40 8.68 16.52
CA GLN A 232 20.42 8.41 17.96
C GLN A 232 19.44 9.20 18.83
N SER A 233 18.40 8.49 19.29
CA SER A 233 17.98 8.62 20.69
C SER A 233 18.55 7.40 21.41
N SER A 234 19.84 7.47 21.74
CA SER A 234 20.45 6.61 22.75
C SER A 234 20.33 7.34 24.09
N PRO A 235 19.83 6.72 25.17
CA PRO A 235 19.65 7.37 26.47
C PRO A 235 20.96 7.44 27.26
N ALA A 236 22.05 7.91 26.65
CA ALA A 236 23.33 8.06 27.30
C ALA A 236 24.11 9.21 26.66
N LYS A 237 23.94 10.42 27.20
CA LYS A 237 24.89 11.56 27.19
C LYS A 237 24.27 12.86 27.74
N ALA A 238 23.36 12.75 28.71
CA ALA A 238 22.89 13.91 29.48
C ALA A 238 23.85 14.28 30.63
N ASP A 239 24.83 13.44 30.95
CA ASP A 239 25.62 13.58 32.19
C ASP A 239 26.99 14.28 32.00
N GLU A 240 27.57 14.28 30.80
CA GLU A 240 28.89 14.90 30.56
C GLU A 240 28.87 16.44 30.56
N ARG A 241 27.71 17.07 30.31
CA ARG A 241 27.61 18.55 30.29
C ARG A 241 27.44 19.18 31.67
N LEU A 242 27.02 18.42 32.69
CA LEU A 242 26.89 18.92 34.07
C LEU A 242 28.24 18.92 34.79
N GLN A 243 29.13 17.97 34.50
CA GLN A 243 30.47 17.92 35.10
C GLN A 243 31.40 19.06 34.65
N TYR A 244 31.29 19.52 33.39
CA TYR A 244 32.09 20.64 32.89
C TYR A 244 31.65 22.01 33.46
N ALA A 245 30.37 22.15 33.82
CA ALA A 245 29.84 23.40 34.38
C ALA A 245 30.14 23.57 35.88
N LEU A 246 30.30 22.48 36.63
CA LEU A 246 30.58 22.55 38.07
C LEU A 246 32.06 22.74 38.41
N THR A 247 32.98 22.42 37.49
CA THR A 247 34.44 22.58 37.68
C THR A 247 34.96 23.98 37.33
N LYS A 248 34.08 24.91 36.95
CA LYS A 248 34.41 26.29 36.54
C LYS A 248 33.84 27.36 37.49
N MET A 249 33.32 26.97 38.65
CA MET A 249 32.81 27.89 39.68
C MET A 249 33.56 27.77 41.02
N GLU A 250 34.75 27.17 41.04
CA GLU A 250 35.76 27.38 42.08
C GLU A 250 36.78 28.40 41.58
#